data_AF-A0A9X1PQC6-F1
#
_entry.id   AF-A0A9X1PQC6-F1
#
_cell.length_a   1.000
_cell.length_b   1.000
_cell.length_c   1.000
_cell.angle_alpha   90.00
_cell.angle_beta   90.00
_cell.angle_gamma   90.00
#
_symmetry.space_group_name_H-M   'P 1'
#
loop_
_entity.id
_entity.type
_entity.pdbx_description
1 polymer ?
#
loop_
_entity_poly.entity_id
_entity_poly.type
_entity_poly.pdbx_seq_one_letter_code
_entity_poly.pdbx_strand_id
1 'polypeptide(L)'
;MTRLFTLALVLLFSFNSFSQTFKVDTIYKHGSIDNRVNVVILGDGFTQAELPNFTEEARKFADFFLNYAPYNAYRNYFNFFSIATPSKESGVSNPGNAPDAYPDQPVGKKDTYYGASFGEYIHRLVVVQNYQRLTDVLAYNMPTADLVVMLVNTPFYGGSGGGIAVHTLHTTANTIGVHEIGHTFSALNDEYWAGPQYGWEAANMTAISDPATVKWKNWLNETNIGVFPHGEGEAAKWFKPTHANCLMEYLDRPFCAVCKEATAERILQIVSPIDRSFPENTREIVLQGDPTTFRLELVEPEPSSLKVEWFLDKKLIKTGNEIRLNAADMQEAEGTLLASVFDTTLLSRREKMEDQRTKAVQWTLVKSNSPQAFELKVSDASICPGEFSVITASGCRGDITWSTSETGISINVKPEKTTSYSATCKTTGQPNLTASAQITVFEQPKASATNTGPYFEKATIEIAASGGISYFWNGPGGYLSQVQVSLIENATVANAGTYEVKVVDINGCTAFATTEVRVDPILAVENPSDEILQVSPNPAKGFVKIKTKLGGRSLFTLFDINGRKVLDKHFENQTELNVQKSAGLYLYRFSNGGREVAGKLLIE
;
A
#
# COMPACT_ATOMS: atom_id res chain seq x y z
N MET A 1 -60.04 32.69 9.03
CA MET A 1 -58.99 32.91 10.05
C MET A 1 -57.78 32.06 9.66
N THR A 2 -56.85 32.71 8.98
CA THR A 2 -55.56 32.19 8.52
C THR A 2 -54.57 32.26 9.67
N ARG A 3 -53.89 31.17 10.03
CA ARG A 3 -52.63 31.22 10.79
C ARG A 3 -51.63 30.22 10.25
N LEU A 4 -50.47 30.77 9.92
CA LEU A 4 -49.26 30.16 9.38
C LEU A 4 -48.71 29.07 10.32
N PHE A 5 -48.20 27.99 9.73
CA PHE A 5 -47.18 27.15 10.35
C PHE A 5 -45.87 27.34 9.59
N THR A 6 -44.88 27.83 10.33
CA THR A 6 -43.51 28.12 9.89
C THR A 6 -42.76 26.81 9.65
N LEU A 7 -42.24 26.60 8.43
CA LEU A 7 -41.37 25.48 8.09
C LEU A 7 -39.94 25.83 8.54
N ALA A 8 -39.44 25.16 9.58
CA ALA A 8 -38.03 25.22 9.95
C ALA A 8 -37.23 24.24 9.08
N LEU A 9 -36.45 24.79 8.16
CA LEU A 9 -35.48 24.07 7.32
C LEU A 9 -34.26 23.70 8.19
N VAL A 10 -34.14 22.44 8.61
CA VAL A 10 -32.91 21.92 9.22
C VAL A 10 -31.97 21.52 8.09
N LEU A 11 -30.99 22.38 7.83
CA LEU A 11 -29.84 22.09 6.97
C LEU A 11 -29.01 20.96 7.59
N LEU A 12 -29.11 19.76 7.02
CA LEU A 12 -28.17 18.67 7.25
C LEU A 12 -26.83 19.07 6.64
N PHE A 13 -25.87 19.43 7.49
CA PHE A 13 -24.46 19.48 7.11
C PHE A 13 -23.98 18.05 6.88
N SER A 14 -23.97 17.62 5.63
CA SER A 14 -23.16 16.50 5.17
C SER A 14 -21.69 16.88 5.31
N PHE A 15 -21.01 16.32 6.33
CA PHE A 15 -19.55 16.28 6.36
C PHE A 15 -19.10 15.37 5.21
N ASN A 16 -18.88 15.96 4.05
CA ASN A 16 -18.02 15.35 3.05
C ASN A 16 -16.62 15.30 3.66
N SER A 17 -16.10 14.11 3.92
CA SER A 17 -14.66 13.91 4.07
C SER A 17 -14.03 14.22 2.72
N PHE A 18 -13.74 15.50 2.47
CA PHE A 18 -12.97 15.91 1.32
C PHE A 18 -11.56 15.35 1.50
N SER A 19 -11.21 14.36 0.68
CA SER A 19 -9.81 14.08 0.39
C SER A 19 -9.16 15.38 -0.09
N GLN A 20 -8.10 15.81 0.61
CA GLN A 20 -7.46 17.09 0.33
C GLN A 20 -6.42 16.90 -0.77
N THR A 21 -6.74 17.38 -1.97
CA THR A 21 -5.79 17.45 -3.07
C THR A 21 -4.89 18.66 -2.90
N PHE A 22 -3.60 18.44 -2.99
CA PHE A 22 -2.56 19.46 -2.97
C PHE A 22 -1.89 19.54 -4.32
N LYS A 23 -1.36 20.71 -4.65
CA LYS A 23 -0.52 20.85 -5.83
C LYS A 23 0.77 20.08 -5.61
N VAL A 24 1.10 19.20 -6.54
CA VAL A 24 2.41 18.55 -6.64
C VAL A 24 3.29 19.39 -7.54
N ASP A 25 4.33 20.00 -6.98
CA ASP A 25 5.33 20.76 -7.74
C ASP A 25 6.47 19.84 -8.17
N THR A 26 6.87 19.93 -9.44
CA THR A 26 8.02 19.19 -9.96
C THR A 26 9.28 20.04 -9.79
N ILE A 27 10.24 19.55 -9.01
CA ILE A 27 11.56 20.18 -8.86
C ILE A 27 12.49 19.70 -9.97
N TYR A 28 12.58 18.37 -10.15
CA TYR A 28 13.34 17.70 -11.20
C TYR A 28 12.56 16.52 -11.78
N LYS A 29 12.56 16.38 -13.11
CA LYS A 29 11.98 15.22 -13.80
C LYS A 29 12.99 14.70 -14.83
N HIS A 30 13.85 13.79 -14.40
CA HIS A 30 14.89 13.19 -15.25
C HIS A 30 14.37 12.02 -16.10
N GLY A 31 13.16 11.52 -15.85
CA GLY A 31 12.56 10.48 -16.67
C GLY A 31 11.13 10.14 -16.29
N SER A 32 10.67 8.97 -16.76
CA SER A 32 9.36 8.44 -16.40
C SER A 32 9.24 8.23 -14.90
N ILE A 33 8.06 8.43 -14.34
CA ILE A 33 7.78 8.09 -12.93
C ILE A 33 7.86 6.58 -12.69
N ASP A 34 7.70 5.76 -13.73
CA ASP A 34 7.74 4.30 -13.62
C ASP A 34 9.17 3.73 -13.64
N ASN A 35 10.18 4.54 -13.97
CA ASN A 35 11.57 4.10 -14.07
C ASN A 35 12.55 5.09 -13.43
N ARG A 36 12.13 5.76 -12.36
CA ARG A 36 12.98 6.65 -11.55
C ARG A 36 12.58 6.47 -10.09
N VAL A 37 13.52 6.70 -9.17
CA VAL A 37 13.18 6.86 -7.76
C VAL A 37 12.47 8.20 -7.61
N ASN A 38 11.19 8.18 -7.30
CA ASN A 38 10.39 9.38 -7.10
C ASN A 38 10.53 9.86 -5.66
N VAL A 39 11.34 10.90 -5.45
CA VAL A 39 11.53 11.55 -4.16
C VAL A 39 10.43 12.60 -3.97
N VAL A 40 9.64 12.48 -2.90
CA VAL A 40 8.59 13.43 -2.55
C VAL A 40 8.97 14.17 -1.27
N ILE A 41 9.15 15.49 -1.40
CA ILE A 41 9.48 16.39 -0.29
C ILE A 41 8.18 17.01 0.25
N LEU A 42 7.90 16.79 1.53
CA LEU A 42 6.79 17.37 2.29
C LEU A 42 7.32 18.47 3.23
N GLY A 43 6.47 19.43 3.57
CA GLY A 43 6.81 20.49 4.53
C GLY A 43 5.86 20.50 5.72
N ASP A 44 6.39 20.51 6.94
CA ASP A 44 5.61 20.76 8.15
C ASP A 44 6.08 22.00 8.90
N GLY A 45 5.15 22.70 9.54
CA GLY A 45 5.46 23.92 10.27
C GLY A 45 5.62 25.18 9.40
N PHE A 46 5.30 25.10 8.10
CA PHE A 46 5.26 26.26 7.21
C PHE A 46 3.83 26.77 7.10
N THR A 47 3.59 28.00 7.52
CA THR A 47 2.29 28.66 7.28
C THR A 47 2.08 28.96 5.80
N GLN A 48 0.86 29.34 5.43
CA GLN A 48 0.53 29.73 4.05
C GLN A 48 1.48 30.81 3.48
N ALA A 49 1.96 31.74 4.32
CA ALA A 49 2.88 32.81 3.93
C ALA A 49 4.34 32.32 3.79
N GLU A 50 4.69 31.19 4.41
CA GLU A 50 6.03 30.61 4.40
C GLU A 50 6.18 29.48 3.36
N LEU A 51 5.12 29.11 2.64
CA LEU A 51 5.21 28.11 1.57
C LEU A 51 6.25 28.46 0.48
N PRO A 52 6.49 29.74 0.11
CA PRO A 52 7.60 30.07 -0.78
C PRO A 52 8.97 29.70 -0.20
N ASN A 53 9.17 29.86 1.12
CA ASN A 53 10.40 29.42 1.81
C ASN A 53 10.53 27.89 1.78
N PHE A 54 9.43 27.15 2.02
CA PHE A 54 9.44 25.69 1.84
C PHE A 54 9.86 25.28 0.43
N THR A 55 9.33 25.92 -0.62
CA THR A 55 9.71 25.63 -2.00
C THR A 55 11.20 25.86 -2.25
N GLU A 56 11.78 26.92 -1.66
CA GLU A 56 13.20 27.22 -1.76
C GLU A 56 14.05 26.15 -1.04
N GLU A 57 13.69 25.79 0.19
CA GLU A 57 14.41 24.78 0.97
C GLU A 57 14.30 23.37 0.34
N ALA A 58 13.14 23.01 -0.22
CA ALA A 58 12.98 21.76 -0.95
C ALA A 58 13.89 21.70 -2.19
N ARG A 59 14.06 22.83 -2.91
CA ARG A 59 15.00 22.91 -4.04
C ARG A 59 16.45 22.82 -3.57
N LYS A 60 16.84 23.57 -2.53
CA LYS A 60 18.20 23.49 -1.95
C LYS A 60 18.56 22.07 -1.52
N PHE A 61 17.63 21.36 -0.91
CA PHE A 61 17.83 19.97 -0.51
C PHE A 61 17.98 19.05 -1.72
N ALA A 62 17.10 19.15 -2.72
CA ALA A 62 17.20 18.35 -3.95
C ALA A 62 18.53 18.59 -4.69
N ASP A 63 18.98 19.85 -4.79
CA ASP A 63 20.26 20.22 -5.38
C ASP A 63 21.43 19.61 -4.60
N PHE A 64 21.40 19.70 -3.28
CA PHE A 64 22.43 19.10 -2.42
C PHE A 64 22.48 17.58 -2.59
N PHE A 65 21.32 16.92 -2.53
CA PHE A 65 21.19 15.47 -2.65
C PHE A 65 21.78 14.96 -3.96
N LEU A 66 21.40 15.57 -5.09
CA LEU A 66 21.86 15.17 -6.43
C LEU A 66 23.36 15.38 -6.63
N ASN A 67 24.02 16.19 -5.80
CA ASN A 67 25.47 16.38 -5.83
C ASN A 67 26.21 15.55 -4.78
N TYR A 68 25.50 14.86 -3.88
CA TYR A 68 26.10 14.09 -2.80
C TYR A 68 26.41 12.65 -3.24
N ALA A 69 27.60 12.13 -2.93
CA ALA A 69 27.97 10.76 -3.29
C ALA A 69 27.33 9.73 -2.35
N PRO A 70 26.75 8.62 -2.85
CA PRO A 70 26.86 8.11 -4.23
C PRO A 70 25.72 8.55 -5.17
N TYR A 71 24.75 9.33 -4.71
CA TYR A 71 23.60 9.75 -5.51
C TYR A 71 23.98 10.54 -6.76
N ASN A 72 25.06 11.33 -6.69
CA ASN A 72 25.58 12.07 -7.82
C ASN A 72 25.95 11.19 -9.03
N ALA A 73 26.49 9.99 -8.79
CA ALA A 73 26.78 9.03 -9.85
C ALA A 73 25.51 8.50 -10.55
N TYR A 74 24.35 8.64 -9.90
CA TYR A 74 23.06 8.19 -10.43
C TYR A 74 22.05 9.34 -10.50
N ARG A 75 22.50 10.59 -10.66
CA ARG A 75 21.61 11.77 -10.57
C ARG A 75 20.38 11.70 -11.48
N ASN A 76 20.54 11.14 -12.69
CA ASN A 76 19.46 11.02 -13.66
C ASN A 76 18.46 9.90 -13.31
N TYR A 77 18.70 9.11 -12.26
CA TYR A 77 17.84 8.02 -11.79
C TYR A 77 16.75 8.51 -10.81
N PHE A 78 16.78 9.78 -10.42
CA PHE A 78 15.84 10.34 -9.45
C PHE A 78 14.93 11.38 -10.10
N ASN A 79 13.65 11.37 -9.72
CA ASN A 79 12.75 12.51 -9.90
C ASN A 79 12.53 13.17 -8.54
N PHE A 80 12.33 14.48 -8.51
CA PHE A 80 12.03 15.24 -7.29
C PHE A 80 10.72 16.00 -7.43
N PHE A 81 9.84 15.78 -6.48
CA PHE A 81 8.57 16.46 -6.34
C PHE A 81 8.46 17.07 -4.96
N SER A 82 7.68 18.13 -4.81
CA SER A 82 7.31 18.67 -3.51
C SER A 82 5.80 18.86 -3.40
N ILE A 83 5.30 18.72 -2.18
CA ILE A 83 3.89 18.97 -1.86
C ILE A 83 3.86 19.95 -0.69
N ALA A 84 3.36 21.16 -0.98
CA ALA A 84 3.27 22.23 0.00
C ALA A 84 1.98 22.10 0.82
N THR A 85 2.12 21.77 2.10
CA THR A 85 0.99 21.61 3.03
C THR A 85 0.99 22.71 4.09
N PRO A 86 0.07 23.69 4.01
CA PRO A 86 0.06 24.83 4.92
C PRO A 86 -0.31 24.40 6.34
N SER A 87 0.59 24.70 7.28
CA SER A 87 0.38 24.61 8.72
C SER A 87 -0.37 25.84 9.23
N LYS A 88 -1.09 25.70 10.35
CA LYS A 88 -1.75 26.85 10.99
C LYS A 88 -0.76 27.72 11.75
N GLU A 89 0.24 27.10 12.35
CA GLU A 89 1.32 27.78 13.05
C GLU A 89 2.68 27.50 12.40
N SER A 90 3.58 28.49 12.51
CA SER A 90 4.98 28.35 12.14
C SER A 90 5.76 27.65 13.26
N GLY A 91 6.67 26.75 12.89
CA GLY A 91 7.55 26.06 13.82
C GLY A 91 7.24 24.58 13.98
N VAL A 92 7.66 24.02 15.11
CA VAL A 92 7.55 22.60 15.47
C VAL A 92 7.19 22.48 16.94
N SER A 93 6.52 21.40 17.33
CA SER A 93 6.27 21.11 18.75
C SER A 93 7.54 20.62 19.45
N ASN A 94 7.67 20.91 20.74
CA ASN A 94 8.66 20.30 21.62
C ASN A 94 8.04 20.17 23.03
N PRO A 95 7.75 18.96 23.51
CA PRO A 95 7.18 18.76 24.84
C PRO A 95 8.15 19.09 25.98
N GLY A 96 9.46 19.15 25.73
CA GLY A 96 10.48 19.48 26.72
C GLY A 96 10.70 18.38 27.77
N ASN A 97 10.30 17.14 27.48
CA ASN A 97 10.31 16.03 28.43
C ASN A 97 11.29 14.90 28.07
N ALA A 98 12.14 15.09 27.05
CA ALA A 98 13.16 14.11 26.70
C ALA A 98 14.16 13.94 27.86
N PRO A 99 14.56 12.71 28.23
CA PRO A 99 15.51 12.46 29.31
C PRO A 99 16.86 13.17 29.14
N ASP A 100 17.31 13.40 27.91
CA ASP A 100 18.55 14.09 27.55
C ASP A 100 18.34 15.58 27.17
N ALA A 101 17.17 16.16 27.50
CA ALA A 101 16.83 17.52 27.10
C ALA A 101 17.77 18.59 27.68
N TYR A 102 18.10 19.59 26.84
CA TYR A 102 18.84 20.79 27.23
C TYR A 102 18.22 22.05 26.58
N PRO A 103 18.44 23.25 27.14
CA PRO A 103 17.67 24.45 26.79
C PRO A 103 18.21 25.18 25.55
N ASP A 104 18.32 24.50 24.41
CA ASP A 104 18.65 25.09 23.11
C ASP A 104 17.41 25.25 22.21
N GLN A 105 16.37 24.44 22.43
CA GLN A 105 15.12 24.42 21.67
C GLN A 105 13.95 25.00 22.48
N PRO A 106 13.01 25.75 21.85
CA PRO A 106 11.84 26.27 22.54
C PRO A 106 10.85 25.16 22.87
N VAL A 107 10.45 25.06 24.13
CA VAL A 107 9.41 24.13 24.61
C VAL A 107 8.03 24.73 24.35
N GLY A 108 7.13 23.94 23.77
CA GLY A 108 5.77 24.35 23.47
C GLY A 108 5.08 23.45 22.45
N LYS A 109 3.77 23.64 22.28
CA LYS A 109 2.98 22.95 21.26
C LYS A 109 2.70 23.88 20.09
N LYS A 110 2.76 23.35 18.87
CA LYS A 110 2.41 24.02 17.62
C LYS A 110 1.36 23.23 16.87
N ASP A 111 0.31 23.88 16.39
CA ASP A 111 -0.71 23.31 15.50
C ASP A 111 -0.19 23.29 14.04
N THR A 112 0.68 22.34 13.76
CA THR A 112 1.24 22.11 12.41
C THR A 112 0.45 21.07 11.64
N TYR A 113 0.63 21.02 10.31
CA TYR A 113 -0.18 20.18 9.45
C TYR A 113 0.02 18.68 9.75
N TYR A 114 1.26 18.23 9.92
CA TYR A 114 1.58 16.84 10.24
C TYR A 114 1.88 16.61 11.73
N GLY A 115 1.92 17.69 12.53
CA GLY A 115 2.16 17.62 13.97
C GLY A 115 3.60 17.26 14.31
N ALA A 116 4.59 17.64 13.49
CA ALA A 116 6.00 17.37 13.76
C ALA A 116 6.40 17.83 15.17
N SER A 117 7.15 16.97 15.87
CA SER A 117 7.55 17.21 17.26
C SER A 117 8.95 16.71 17.55
N PHE A 118 9.72 17.51 18.29
CA PHE A 118 10.92 17.09 18.99
C PHE A 118 10.61 16.19 20.19
N GLY A 119 11.64 15.52 20.70
CA GLY A 119 11.69 15.10 22.11
C GLY A 119 10.98 13.78 22.43
N GLU A 120 10.66 12.96 21.44
CA GLU A 120 10.24 11.58 21.69
C GLU A 120 11.43 10.74 22.19
N TYR A 121 11.62 10.68 23.51
CA TYR A 121 12.70 9.94 24.20
C TYR A 121 14.13 10.45 23.96
N ILE A 122 14.38 11.20 22.90
CA ILE A 122 15.65 11.81 22.55
C ILE A 122 15.40 13.27 22.14
N HIS A 123 16.11 14.20 22.75
CA HIS A 123 15.92 15.65 22.61
C HIS A 123 15.93 16.13 21.16
N ARG A 124 16.85 15.58 20.35
CA ARG A 124 17.04 15.93 18.93
C ARG A 124 16.17 15.15 17.95
N LEU A 125 15.43 14.13 18.43
CA LEU A 125 14.63 13.28 17.54
C LEU A 125 13.38 14.04 17.12
N VAL A 126 13.17 14.15 15.80
CA VAL A 126 11.99 14.82 15.22
C VAL A 126 11.12 13.80 14.54
N VAL A 127 9.87 13.67 14.98
CA VAL A 127 8.93 12.68 14.45
C VAL A 127 7.64 13.33 13.96
N VAL A 128 6.95 12.62 13.06
CA VAL A 128 5.62 12.99 12.57
C VAL A 128 4.54 12.34 13.42
N GLN A 129 3.71 13.14 14.08
CA GLN A 129 2.67 12.65 14.98
C GLN A 129 1.41 12.18 14.22
N ASN A 130 1.08 12.83 13.10
CA ASN A 130 -0.11 12.50 12.32
C ASN A 130 0.24 11.72 11.05
N TYR A 131 0.70 10.48 11.25
CA TYR A 131 1.13 9.62 10.16
C TYR A 131 0.01 9.26 9.18
N GLN A 132 -1.24 9.10 9.66
CA GLN A 132 -2.40 8.85 8.80
C GLN A 132 -2.60 9.98 7.78
N ARG A 133 -2.49 11.24 8.23
CA ARG A 133 -2.59 12.40 7.35
C ARG A 133 -1.46 12.44 6.32
N LEU A 134 -0.24 12.05 6.71
CA LEU A 134 0.89 11.91 5.80
C LEU A 134 0.59 10.87 4.71
N THR A 135 0.13 9.68 5.10
CA THR A 135 -0.20 8.62 4.14
C THR A 135 -1.35 9.00 3.22
N ASP A 136 -2.36 9.71 3.73
CA ASP A 136 -3.47 10.21 2.91
C ASP A 136 -2.96 11.19 1.86
N VAL A 137 -2.14 12.19 2.25
CA VAL A 137 -1.58 13.15 1.30
C VAL A 137 -0.79 12.44 0.21
N LEU A 138 0.05 11.46 0.55
CA LEU A 138 0.80 10.72 -0.46
C LEU A 138 -0.13 9.91 -1.37
N ALA A 139 -1.08 9.16 -0.82
CA ALA A 139 -1.98 8.31 -1.59
C ALA A 139 -2.81 9.08 -2.63
N TYR A 140 -3.28 10.28 -2.26
CA TYR A 140 -4.12 11.10 -3.15
C TYR A 140 -3.34 11.97 -4.14
N ASN A 141 -2.07 12.28 -3.86
CA ASN A 141 -1.32 13.26 -4.64
C ASN A 141 -0.12 12.65 -5.38
N MET A 142 0.62 11.73 -4.76
CA MET A 142 1.77 11.03 -5.34
C MET A 142 1.86 9.57 -4.84
N PRO A 143 0.94 8.67 -5.25
CA PRO A 143 0.95 7.27 -4.81
C PRO A 143 2.18 6.48 -5.31
N THR A 144 2.95 7.03 -6.24
CA THR A 144 4.19 6.45 -6.80
C THR A 144 5.45 6.91 -6.06
N ALA A 145 5.33 7.48 -4.86
CA ALA A 145 6.48 7.92 -4.08
C ALA A 145 7.34 6.73 -3.61
N ASP A 146 8.63 6.75 -3.92
CA ASP A 146 9.58 5.71 -3.50
C ASP A 146 10.38 6.13 -2.26
N LEU A 147 10.62 7.44 -2.11
CA LEU A 147 11.34 8.04 -0.99
C LEU A 147 10.62 9.31 -0.55
N VAL A 148 10.26 9.38 0.73
CA VAL A 148 9.57 10.54 1.31
C VAL A 148 10.52 11.26 2.25
N VAL A 149 10.63 12.57 2.06
CA VAL A 149 11.45 13.47 2.88
C VAL A 149 10.56 14.54 3.48
N MET A 150 10.62 14.75 4.80
CA MET A 150 9.91 15.84 5.47
C MET A 150 10.88 16.92 5.95
N LEU A 151 10.66 18.13 5.46
CA LEU A 151 11.30 19.34 5.97
C LEU A 151 10.45 19.92 7.10
N VAL A 152 11.06 20.11 8.27
CA VAL A 152 10.38 20.69 9.43
C VAL A 152 10.90 22.10 9.65
N ASN A 153 10.00 23.10 9.60
CA ASN A 153 10.33 24.53 9.66
C ASN A 153 10.85 24.96 11.04
N THR A 154 12.12 24.69 11.31
CA THR A 154 12.79 25.08 12.54
C THR A 154 14.30 25.16 12.33
N PRO A 155 14.99 26.18 12.88
CA PRO A 155 16.44 26.30 12.72
C PRO A 155 17.23 25.41 13.69
N PHE A 156 16.56 24.70 14.61
CA PHE A 156 17.23 23.88 15.62
C PHE A 156 17.58 22.50 15.08
N TYR A 157 18.70 21.96 15.57
CA TYR A 157 19.22 20.67 15.13
C TYR A 157 18.29 19.50 15.47
N GLY A 158 17.92 18.72 14.46
CA GLY A 158 17.20 17.47 14.63
C GLY A 158 16.79 16.79 13.32
N GLY A 159 16.45 15.52 13.45
CA GLY A 159 16.04 14.65 12.35
C GLY A 159 15.60 13.28 12.86
N SER A 160 15.12 12.45 11.93
CA SER A 160 14.91 11.02 12.13
C SER A 160 14.83 10.28 10.79
N GLY A 161 15.24 9.01 10.82
CA GLY A 161 15.15 8.09 9.69
C GLY A 161 14.28 6.88 10.05
N GLY A 162 13.69 6.24 9.05
CA GLY A 162 12.78 5.12 9.26
C GLY A 162 11.91 4.90 8.04
N GLY A 163 10.58 4.90 8.20
CA GLY A 163 9.65 4.83 7.06
C GLY A 163 9.70 6.07 6.16
N ILE A 164 10.17 7.20 6.70
CA ILE A 164 10.43 8.45 5.98
C ILE A 164 11.72 9.08 6.55
N ALA A 165 12.36 9.94 5.78
CA ALA A 165 13.45 10.78 6.27
C ALA A 165 12.89 12.12 6.73
N VAL A 166 13.18 12.53 7.96
CA VAL A 166 12.75 13.81 8.53
C VAL A 166 13.97 14.62 8.90
N HIS A 167 14.03 15.89 8.48
CA HIS A 167 15.04 16.79 9.01
C HIS A 167 14.52 18.21 9.15
N THR A 168 15.17 18.94 10.06
CA THR A 168 14.93 20.35 10.34
C THR A 168 15.61 21.25 9.32
N LEU A 169 15.47 22.58 9.47
CA LEU A 169 16.17 23.61 8.67
C LEU A 169 17.44 24.14 9.38
N HIS A 170 18.07 23.33 10.23
CA HIS A 170 19.36 23.66 10.83
C HIS A 170 20.43 23.95 9.75
N THR A 171 21.52 24.62 10.11
CA THR A 171 22.59 24.96 9.15
C THR A 171 23.27 23.74 8.50
N THR A 172 23.18 22.58 9.15
CA THR A 172 23.61 21.26 8.64
C THR A 172 22.45 20.39 8.16
N ALA A 173 21.27 20.96 7.92
CA ALA A 173 20.04 20.25 7.56
C ALA A 173 20.23 19.27 6.41
N ASN A 174 20.91 19.68 5.35
CA ASN A 174 21.03 18.84 4.15
C ASN A 174 21.91 17.60 4.40
N THR A 175 22.96 17.70 5.22
CA THR A 175 23.76 16.52 5.61
C THR A 175 23.01 15.61 6.55
N ILE A 176 22.20 16.16 7.47
CA ILE A 176 21.25 15.39 8.29
C ILE A 176 20.28 14.65 7.37
N GLY A 177 19.62 15.34 6.44
CA GLY A 177 18.66 14.72 5.52
C GLY A 177 19.26 13.55 4.74
N VAL A 178 20.50 13.66 4.25
CA VAL A 178 21.18 12.55 3.58
C VAL A 178 21.51 11.39 4.54
N HIS A 179 21.89 11.69 5.80
CA HIS A 179 22.06 10.67 6.84
C HIS A 179 20.74 9.91 7.10
N GLU A 180 19.62 10.63 7.28
CA GLU A 180 18.32 10.02 7.53
C GLU A 180 17.77 9.24 6.33
N ILE A 181 18.10 9.67 5.10
CA ILE A 181 17.83 8.89 3.89
C ILE A 181 18.68 7.60 3.87
N GLY A 182 19.87 7.60 4.45
CA GLY A 182 20.66 6.38 4.63
C GLY A 182 19.87 5.27 5.34
N HIS A 183 19.17 5.62 6.42
CA HIS A 183 18.23 4.71 7.09
C HIS A 183 17.02 4.36 6.22
N THR A 184 16.37 5.38 5.68
CA THR A 184 15.05 5.25 5.03
C THR A 184 15.11 4.52 3.69
N PHE A 185 16.11 4.84 2.88
CA PHE A 185 16.23 4.35 1.51
C PHE A 185 17.13 3.12 1.44
N SER A 186 18.29 3.18 2.10
CA SER A 186 19.35 2.17 1.98
C SER A 186 19.39 1.17 3.14
N ALA A 187 18.50 1.31 4.15
CA ALA A 187 18.44 0.46 5.34
C ALA A 187 19.80 0.36 6.07
N LEU A 188 20.50 1.49 6.16
CA LEU A 188 21.75 1.59 6.92
C LEU A 188 21.45 1.78 8.41
N ASN A 189 22.39 1.36 9.26
CA ASN A 189 22.35 1.65 10.70
C ASN A 189 23.27 2.81 11.04
N ASP A 190 23.01 3.43 12.19
CA ASP A 190 23.95 4.36 12.79
C ASP A 190 25.28 3.66 13.08
N GLU A 191 26.38 4.30 12.71
CA GLU A 191 27.73 3.86 13.04
C GLU A 191 28.21 4.40 14.40
N TYR A 192 27.48 5.36 14.99
CA TYR A 192 27.60 5.69 16.42
C TYR A 192 26.66 4.81 17.25
N TRP A 193 27.00 4.57 18.52
CA TRP A 193 26.19 3.71 19.38
C TRP A 193 25.08 4.49 20.08
N ALA A 194 23.83 4.26 19.69
CA ALA A 194 22.63 4.90 20.26
C ALA A 194 21.93 4.07 21.34
N GLY A 195 22.34 2.82 21.55
CA GLY A 195 21.78 1.91 22.56
C GLY A 195 21.55 0.49 22.03
N PRO A 196 21.41 -0.51 22.93
CA PRO A 196 21.27 -1.92 22.54
C PRO A 196 20.11 -2.23 21.60
N GLN A 197 19.01 -1.48 21.69
CA GLN A 197 17.82 -1.64 20.85
C GLN A 197 18.06 -1.29 19.37
N TYR A 198 19.15 -0.58 19.06
CA TYR A 198 19.54 -0.19 17.70
C TYR A 198 20.66 -1.05 17.12
N GLY A 199 21.12 -2.07 17.87
CA GLY A 199 22.06 -3.07 17.37
C GLY A 199 21.33 -4.18 16.62
N TRP A 200 21.44 -4.20 15.30
CA TRP A 200 20.80 -5.18 14.42
C TRP A 200 21.55 -5.31 13.09
N GLU A 201 21.27 -6.36 12.32
CA GLU A 201 21.98 -6.66 11.07
C GLU A 201 21.59 -5.68 9.95
N ALA A 202 22.57 -4.95 9.41
CA ALA A 202 22.43 -4.06 8.27
C ALA A 202 23.65 -4.18 7.35
N ALA A 203 23.67 -3.50 6.19
CA ALA A 203 24.83 -3.55 5.30
C ALA A 203 26.12 -3.05 5.98
N ASN A 204 26.01 -2.05 6.86
CA ASN A 204 27.11 -1.41 7.58
C ASN A 204 27.17 -1.77 9.09
N MET A 205 26.44 -2.79 9.54
CA MET A 205 26.48 -3.26 10.93
C MET A 205 26.21 -4.77 11.01
N THR A 206 26.99 -5.52 11.78
CA THR A 206 26.77 -6.96 11.97
C THR A 206 27.34 -7.47 13.29
N ALA A 207 26.80 -8.57 13.81
CA ALA A 207 27.38 -9.31 14.92
C ALA A 207 28.53 -10.25 14.49
N ILE A 208 28.76 -10.38 13.18
CA ILE A 208 29.83 -11.23 12.63
C ILE A 208 31.15 -10.44 12.59
N SER A 209 32.17 -10.93 13.29
CA SER A 209 33.49 -10.29 13.35
C SER A 209 34.55 -10.93 12.45
N ASP A 210 34.24 -12.06 11.81
CA ASP A 210 35.20 -12.81 11.01
C ASP A 210 35.44 -12.12 9.65
N PRO A 211 36.67 -11.68 9.33
CA PRO A 211 36.99 -11.03 8.06
C PRO A 211 36.63 -11.85 6.81
N ALA A 212 36.56 -13.18 6.90
CA ALA A 212 36.21 -14.03 5.76
C ALA A 212 34.70 -14.04 5.45
N THR A 213 33.86 -13.71 6.43
CA THR A 213 32.40 -13.86 6.35
C THR A 213 31.62 -12.58 6.66
N VAL A 214 32.28 -11.54 7.16
CA VAL A 214 31.68 -10.22 7.38
C VAL A 214 31.06 -9.67 6.08
N LYS A 215 29.95 -8.92 6.21
CA LYS A 215 29.14 -8.47 5.07
C LYS A 215 29.91 -7.65 4.04
N TRP A 216 30.91 -6.88 4.49
CA TRP A 216 31.76 -6.03 3.64
C TRP A 216 33.16 -6.62 3.41
N LYS A 217 33.32 -7.95 3.49
CA LYS A 217 34.61 -8.63 3.26
C LYS A 217 35.32 -8.18 1.97
N ASN A 218 34.56 -7.85 0.92
CA ASN A 218 35.09 -7.42 -0.39
C ASN A 218 35.65 -5.98 -0.40
N TRP A 219 35.48 -5.26 0.72
CA TRP A 219 36.00 -3.91 0.94
C TRP A 219 37.15 -3.87 1.95
N LEU A 220 37.58 -4.99 2.54
CA LEU A 220 38.64 -5.00 3.56
C LEU A 220 40.03 -4.57 3.05
N ASN A 221 40.23 -4.50 1.73
CA ASN A 221 41.43 -3.93 1.11
C ASN A 221 41.33 -2.42 0.88
N GLU A 222 40.17 -1.81 1.13
CA GLU A 222 39.94 -0.39 0.98
C GLU A 222 40.49 0.37 2.19
N THR A 223 41.04 1.57 1.95
CA THR A 223 41.61 2.37 3.04
C THR A 223 40.51 2.74 4.04
N ASN A 224 40.82 2.64 5.33
CA ASN A 224 39.90 2.90 6.44
C ASN A 224 38.68 1.97 6.54
N ILE A 225 38.65 0.85 5.81
CA ILE A 225 37.65 -0.21 5.99
C ILE A 225 38.27 -1.38 6.76
N GLY A 226 37.55 -1.87 7.75
CA GLY A 226 37.98 -2.93 8.65
C GLY A 226 36.80 -3.54 9.39
N VAL A 227 37.06 -4.28 10.47
CA VAL A 227 36.02 -4.84 11.33
C VAL A 227 36.18 -4.21 12.71
N PHE A 228 35.54 -3.06 12.90
CA PHE A 228 35.69 -2.26 14.13
C PHE A 228 34.53 -2.54 15.08
N PRO A 229 34.77 -2.81 16.37
CA PRO A 229 33.69 -2.88 17.34
C PRO A 229 32.98 -1.52 17.43
N HIS A 230 31.66 -1.52 17.62
CA HIS A 230 30.87 -0.28 17.75
C HIS A 230 31.22 0.54 18.99
N GLY A 231 31.75 -0.10 20.02
CA GLY A 231 32.14 0.51 21.28
C GLY A 231 32.51 -0.54 22.31
N GLU A 232 32.27 -0.24 23.58
CA GLU A 232 32.51 -1.14 24.70
C GLU A 232 31.21 -1.80 25.21
N GLY A 233 31.32 -2.82 26.07
CA GLY A 233 30.17 -3.48 26.68
C GLY A 233 29.24 -4.15 25.66
N GLU A 234 27.94 -3.86 25.73
CA GLU A 234 26.95 -4.40 24.78
C GLU A 234 27.21 -3.96 23.33
N ALA A 235 27.77 -2.76 23.12
CA ALA A 235 28.12 -2.27 21.79
C ALA A 235 29.22 -3.11 21.14
N ALA A 236 30.13 -3.69 21.93
CA ALA A 236 31.24 -4.51 21.43
C ALA A 236 30.80 -5.81 20.75
N LYS A 237 29.52 -6.20 20.91
CA LYS A 237 28.91 -7.35 20.21
C LYS A 237 28.59 -7.05 18.74
N TRP A 238 28.61 -5.78 18.36
CA TRP A 238 28.31 -5.31 17.01
C TRP A 238 29.56 -4.67 16.39
N PHE A 239 29.71 -4.86 15.08
CA PHE A 239 30.84 -4.38 14.29
C PHE A 239 30.36 -3.47 13.17
N LYS A 240 31.18 -2.47 12.84
CA LYS A 240 31.01 -1.50 11.76
C LYS A 240 32.20 -1.49 10.81
N PRO A 241 32.00 -1.05 9.55
CA PRO A 241 33.04 -1.11 8.52
C PRO A 241 34.15 -0.07 8.72
N THR A 242 33.87 1.05 9.40
CA THR A 242 34.87 2.10 9.61
C THR A 242 34.67 2.77 10.96
N HIS A 243 35.66 3.57 11.38
CA HIS A 243 35.60 4.37 12.59
C HIS A 243 35.97 5.82 12.27
N ALA A 244 35.14 6.76 12.70
CA ALA A 244 35.25 8.20 12.48
C ALA A 244 35.35 8.66 11.01
N ASN A 245 34.91 7.83 10.06
CA ASN A 245 35.06 8.06 8.62
C ASN A 245 33.78 7.78 7.81
N CYS A 246 32.60 7.84 8.45
CA CYS A 246 31.32 7.64 7.78
C CYS A 246 30.29 8.71 8.20
N LEU A 247 29.44 9.12 7.25
CA LEU A 247 28.27 9.96 7.51
C LEU A 247 27.32 9.34 8.55
N MET A 248 27.22 8.01 8.59
CA MET A 248 26.42 7.30 9.59
C MET A 248 27.00 7.40 11.00
N GLU A 249 28.21 7.94 11.17
CA GLU A 249 28.83 8.19 12.48
C GLU A 249 28.94 9.69 12.78
N TYR A 250 29.38 10.48 11.80
CA TYR A 250 29.60 11.93 11.94
C TYR A 250 29.14 12.69 10.69
N LEU A 251 28.37 13.77 10.90
CA LEU A 251 27.73 14.54 9.83
C LEU A 251 28.68 15.32 8.91
N ASP A 252 29.94 15.49 9.30
CA ASP A 252 31.00 16.16 8.52
C ASP A 252 31.82 15.18 7.67
N ARG A 253 31.41 13.90 7.61
CA ARG A 253 32.08 12.84 6.85
C ARG A 253 31.23 12.40 5.66
N PRO A 254 31.85 11.90 4.57
CA PRO A 254 31.12 11.24 3.50
C PRO A 254 30.63 9.86 3.95
N PHE A 255 29.69 9.25 3.23
CA PHE A 255 29.43 7.82 3.37
C PHE A 255 30.70 6.99 3.16
N CYS A 256 30.91 5.98 4.01
CA CYS A 256 31.96 4.98 3.80
C CYS A 256 31.67 4.13 2.56
N ALA A 257 32.67 3.39 2.06
CA ALA A 257 32.52 2.58 0.85
C ALA A 257 31.36 1.56 0.93
N VAL A 258 31.16 0.98 2.12
CA VAL A 258 30.09 -0.01 2.39
C VAL A 258 28.70 0.63 2.33
N CYS A 259 28.54 1.83 2.91
CA CYS A 259 27.29 2.58 2.81
C CYS A 259 27.00 3.03 1.37
N LYS A 260 28.04 3.42 0.62
CA LYS A 260 27.92 3.76 -0.81
C LYS A 260 27.48 2.56 -1.64
N GLU A 261 28.05 1.38 -1.40
CA GLU A 261 27.64 0.13 -2.06
C GLU A 261 26.17 -0.19 -1.81
N ALA A 262 25.74 -0.22 -0.55
CA ALA A 262 24.35 -0.51 -0.20
C ALA A 262 23.36 0.44 -0.88
N THR A 263 23.73 1.72 -0.94
CA THR A 263 22.92 2.75 -1.62
C THR A 263 22.89 2.56 -3.13
N ALA A 264 24.03 2.31 -3.78
CA ALA A 264 24.08 2.06 -5.22
C ALA A 264 23.27 0.81 -5.61
N GLU A 265 23.38 -0.28 -4.85
CA GLU A 265 22.60 -1.50 -5.07
C GLU A 265 21.10 -1.24 -4.94
N ARG A 266 20.68 -0.43 -3.95
CA ARG A 266 19.26 -0.05 -3.79
C ARG A 266 18.74 0.73 -5.00
N ILE A 267 19.53 1.66 -5.54
CA ILE A 267 19.17 2.43 -6.74
C ILE A 267 18.95 1.49 -7.93
N LEU A 268 19.89 0.56 -8.17
CA LEU A 268 19.85 -0.38 -9.29
C LEU A 268 18.75 -1.45 -9.16
N GLN A 269 18.27 -1.70 -7.94
CA GLN A 269 17.09 -2.54 -7.71
C GLN A 269 15.80 -1.85 -8.15
N ILE A 270 15.69 -0.54 -7.97
CA ILE A 270 14.46 0.23 -8.28
C ILE A 270 14.44 0.64 -9.75
N VAL A 271 15.56 1.11 -10.29
CA VAL A 271 15.61 1.73 -11.63
C VAL A 271 16.29 0.81 -12.63
N SER A 272 15.63 0.59 -13.77
CA SER A 272 16.24 -0.04 -14.94
C SER A 272 17.12 0.98 -15.69
N PRO A 273 18.38 0.63 -16.03
CA PRO A 273 19.20 1.46 -16.91
C PRO A 273 18.68 1.46 -18.35
N ILE A 274 17.74 0.57 -18.73
CA ILE A 274 17.06 0.58 -20.03
C ILE A 274 15.79 1.41 -19.87
N ASP A 275 15.78 2.60 -20.46
CA ASP A 275 14.61 3.49 -20.48
C ASP A 275 13.63 3.10 -21.59
N ARG A 276 14.16 2.83 -22.78
CA ARG A 276 13.37 2.36 -23.94
C ARG A 276 14.18 1.42 -24.82
N SER A 277 13.46 0.58 -25.54
CA SER A 277 14.03 -0.35 -26.51
C SER A 277 13.31 -0.19 -27.85
N PHE A 278 14.07 -0.27 -28.94
CA PHE A 278 13.58 -0.12 -30.30
C PHE A 278 14.02 -1.32 -31.14
N PRO A 279 13.13 -1.90 -31.97
CA PRO A 279 11.68 -1.74 -31.93
C PRO A 279 11.11 -2.11 -30.56
N GLU A 280 9.90 -1.65 -30.21
CA GLU A 280 9.26 -2.09 -28.97
C GLU A 280 9.04 -3.61 -28.99
N ASN A 281 9.24 -4.28 -27.86
CA ASN A 281 9.19 -5.74 -27.74
C ASN A 281 7.77 -6.31 -27.57
N THR A 282 6.77 -5.68 -28.21
CA THR A 282 5.35 -6.03 -28.06
C THR A 282 4.89 -7.14 -29.00
N ARG A 283 5.69 -7.46 -30.03
CA ARG A 283 5.41 -8.48 -31.04
C ARG A 283 6.69 -9.03 -31.65
N GLU A 284 6.54 -10.08 -32.45
CA GLU A 284 7.61 -10.61 -33.28
C GLU A 284 8.09 -9.57 -34.30
N ILE A 285 9.40 -9.54 -34.51
CA ILE A 285 10.04 -8.66 -35.49
C ILE A 285 10.37 -9.47 -36.74
N VAL A 286 9.68 -9.14 -37.83
CA VAL A 286 9.92 -9.74 -39.14
C VAL A 286 11.14 -9.06 -39.78
N LEU A 287 12.20 -9.82 -40.02
CA LEU A 287 13.36 -9.32 -40.76
C LEU A 287 13.10 -9.48 -42.28
N GLN A 288 12.93 -8.35 -42.97
CA GLN A 288 12.68 -8.30 -44.42
C GLN A 288 13.47 -7.16 -45.07
N GLY A 289 14.16 -7.46 -46.18
CA GLY A 289 14.88 -6.45 -46.96
C GLY A 289 16.08 -5.89 -46.21
N ASP A 290 16.08 -4.58 -45.98
CA ASP A 290 17.18 -3.86 -45.34
C ASP A 290 17.36 -4.27 -43.86
N PRO A 291 18.59 -4.18 -43.31
CA PRO A 291 18.84 -4.48 -41.91
C PRO A 291 18.00 -3.60 -40.97
N THR A 292 17.23 -4.27 -40.11
CA THR A 292 16.45 -3.66 -39.02
C THR A 292 17.39 -3.21 -37.92
N THR A 293 17.25 -1.96 -37.47
CA THR A 293 18.03 -1.40 -36.37
C THR A 293 17.36 -1.70 -35.04
N PHE A 294 18.10 -2.33 -34.13
CA PHE A 294 17.75 -2.49 -32.74
C PHE A 294 18.59 -1.55 -31.90
N ARG A 295 17.96 -0.76 -31.04
CA ARG A 295 18.62 0.29 -30.24
C ARG A 295 18.05 0.34 -28.83
N LEU A 296 18.92 0.61 -27.86
CA LEU A 296 18.52 0.93 -26.49
C LEU A 296 18.71 2.43 -26.22
N GLU A 297 17.73 3.03 -25.56
CA GLU A 297 17.88 4.31 -24.87
C GLU A 297 18.14 4.01 -23.40
N LEU A 298 19.27 4.48 -22.90
CA LEU A 298 19.77 4.15 -21.57
C LEU A 298 19.75 5.37 -20.65
N VAL A 299 19.60 5.12 -19.35
CA VAL A 299 19.88 6.08 -18.28
C VAL A 299 21.31 5.87 -17.85
N GLU A 300 22.23 6.71 -18.30
CA GLU A 300 23.64 6.53 -17.97
C GLU A 300 23.99 7.09 -16.58
N PRO A 301 24.71 6.32 -15.73
CA PRO A 301 25.41 6.83 -14.56
C PRO A 301 26.52 7.83 -14.94
N GLU A 302 27.05 8.56 -13.96
CA GLU A 302 28.12 9.55 -14.13
C GLU A 302 29.36 9.21 -13.28
N PRO A 303 30.50 8.84 -13.89
CA PRO A 303 30.69 8.51 -15.30
C PRO A 303 29.94 7.23 -15.69
N SER A 304 29.68 7.06 -16.99
CA SER A 304 28.95 5.91 -17.50
C SER A 304 29.69 4.61 -17.20
N SER A 305 28.99 3.68 -16.56
CA SER A 305 29.46 2.35 -16.18
C SER A 305 28.67 1.23 -16.86
N LEU A 306 27.82 1.56 -17.84
CA LEU A 306 26.97 0.57 -18.48
C LEU A 306 27.71 -0.19 -19.58
N LYS A 307 27.59 -1.51 -19.54
CA LYS A 307 28.07 -2.42 -20.58
C LYS A 307 26.89 -3.08 -21.28
N VAL A 308 26.76 -2.83 -22.58
CA VAL A 308 25.70 -3.43 -23.43
C VAL A 308 26.25 -4.56 -24.28
N GLU A 309 25.59 -5.71 -24.23
CA GLU A 309 25.91 -6.91 -24.99
C GLU A 309 24.68 -7.48 -25.69
N TRP A 310 24.80 -7.81 -26.98
CA TRP A 310 23.73 -8.36 -27.81
C TRP A 310 23.99 -9.82 -28.12
N PHE A 311 23.01 -10.67 -27.82
CA PHE A 311 23.06 -12.10 -28.07
C PHE A 311 21.98 -12.51 -29.07
N LEU A 312 22.35 -13.18 -30.15
CA LEU A 312 21.43 -13.85 -31.05
C LEU A 312 21.52 -15.35 -30.80
N ASP A 313 20.39 -15.96 -30.42
CA ASP A 313 20.30 -17.38 -30.07
C ASP A 313 21.37 -17.79 -29.04
N LYS A 314 21.53 -16.96 -28.00
CA LYS A 314 22.51 -17.09 -26.90
C LYS A 314 23.97 -16.86 -27.29
N LYS A 315 24.27 -16.57 -28.55
CA LYS A 315 25.63 -16.23 -29.01
C LYS A 315 25.83 -14.72 -28.98
N LEU A 316 26.89 -14.25 -28.30
CA LEU A 316 27.28 -12.84 -28.33
C LEU A 316 27.67 -12.44 -29.77
N ILE A 317 27.00 -11.42 -30.30
CA ILE A 317 27.22 -10.94 -31.67
C ILE A 317 27.67 -9.47 -31.75
N LYS A 318 27.39 -8.64 -30.74
CA LYS A 318 27.81 -7.23 -30.73
C LYS A 318 27.83 -6.63 -29.32
N THR A 319 28.58 -5.55 -29.14
CA THR A 319 28.51 -4.66 -27.97
C THR A 319 28.15 -3.22 -28.37
N GLY A 320 27.65 -2.44 -27.41
CA GLY A 320 27.21 -1.05 -27.60
C GLY A 320 25.69 -0.89 -27.73
N ASN A 321 25.19 0.35 -27.81
CA ASN A 321 23.76 0.65 -27.63
C ASN A 321 22.89 0.31 -28.85
N GLU A 322 23.48 -0.11 -29.97
CA GLU A 322 22.77 -0.37 -31.22
C GLU A 322 23.37 -1.53 -32.01
N ILE A 323 22.50 -2.35 -32.61
CA ILE A 323 22.83 -3.37 -33.60
C ILE A 323 21.89 -3.27 -34.80
N ARG A 324 22.36 -3.71 -35.98
CA ARG A 324 21.53 -3.86 -37.18
C ARG A 324 21.55 -5.31 -37.59
N LEU A 325 20.38 -5.91 -37.81
CA LEU A 325 20.23 -7.31 -38.21
C LEU A 325 19.31 -7.45 -39.41
N ASN A 326 19.63 -8.40 -40.29
CA ASN A 326 18.79 -8.83 -41.38
C ASN A 326 18.53 -10.34 -41.31
N ALA A 327 17.71 -10.86 -42.22
CA ALA A 327 17.35 -12.27 -42.22
C ALA A 327 18.55 -13.21 -42.45
N ALA A 328 19.62 -12.78 -43.11
CA ALA A 328 20.81 -13.60 -43.36
C ALA A 328 21.67 -13.79 -42.09
N ASP A 329 21.51 -12.94 -41.08
CA ASP A 329 22.21 -13.08 -39.79
C ASP A 329 21.63 -14.22 -38.93
N MET A 330 20.39 -14.62 -39.20
CA MET A 330 19.70 -15.72 -38.50
C MET A 330 20.01 -17.08 -39.14
N GLN A 331 20.27 -18.09 -38.31
CA GLN A 331 20.47 -19.47 -38.79
C GLN A 331 19.13 -20.11 -39.15
N GLU A 332 18.19 -20.12 -38.21
CA GLU A 332 16.88 -20.75 -38.35
C GLU A 332 15.81 -19.78 -38.88
N ALA A 333 14.59 -20.27 -39.13
CA ALA A 333 13.46 -19.45 -39.57
C ALA A 333 12.99 -18.45 -38.49
N GLU A 334 13.22 -18.80 -37.23
CA GLU A 334 12.91 -18.03 -36.03
C GLU A 334 14.16 -17.94 -35.16
N GLY A 335 14.26 -16.89 -34.34
CA GLY A 335 15.40 -16.69 -33.46
C GLY A 335 15.10 -15.70 -32.35
N THR A 336 15.98 -15.64 -31.36
CA THR A 336 15.85 -14.77 -30.19
C THR A 336 17.01 -13.79 -30.12
N LEU A 337 16.70 -12.50 -30.13
CA LEU A 337 17.67 -11.44 -29.85
C LEU A 337 17.51 -10.97 -28.40
N LEU A 338 18.58 -11.01 -27.63
CA LEU A 338 18.63 -10.51 -26.25
C LEU A 338 19.65 -9.36 -26.19
N ALA A 339 19.23 -8.19 -25.71
CA ALA A 339 20.16 -7.15 -25.29
C ALA A 339 20.27 -7.17 -23.77
N SER A 340 21.49 -7.34 -23.26
CA SER A 340 21.84 -7.33 -21.85
C SER A 340 22.60 -6.05 -21.51
N VAL A 341 22.17 -5.35 -20.45
CA VAL A 341 22.78 -4.12 -19.94
C VAL A 341 23.20 -4.36 -18.51
N PHE A 342 24.51 -4.40 -18.29
CA PHE A 342 25.13 -4.62 -16.98
C PHE A 342 25.82 -3.35 -16.49
N ASP A 343 25.51 -2.91 -15.26
CA ASP A 343 26.24 -1.81 -14.61
C ASP A 343 27.54 -2.33 -13.97
N THR A 344 28.69 -1.92 -14.52
CA THR A 344 30.04 -2.26 -14.04
C THR A 344 30.56 -1.30 -12.96
N THR A 345 29.69 -0.54 -12.30
CA THR A 345 30.03 0.46 -11.28
C THR A 345 31.04 -0.08 -10.27
N LEU A 346 32.05 0.73 -9.95
CA LEU A 346 33.01 0.41 -8.90
C LEU A 346 32.46 0.69 -7.50
N LEU A 347 31.24 1.25 -7.40
CA LEU A 347 30.56 1.47 -6.13
C LEU A 347 30.08 0.16 -5.49
N SER A 348 30.03 -0.94 -6.23
CA SER A 348 29.66 -2.25 -5.70
C SER A 348 30.65 -3.35 -6.07
N ARG A 349 31.13 -4.03 -5.03
CA ARG A 349 32.02 -5.21 -5.11
C ARG A 349 31.29 -6.48 -4.65
N ARG A 350 29.96 -6.48 -4.56
CA ARG A 350 29.22 -7.69 -4.23
C ARG A 350 29.35 -8.73 -5.33
N GLU A 351 29.72 -9.93 -4.92
CA GLU A 351 29.76 -11.11 -5.77
C GLU A 351 28.35 -11.68 -5.96
N LYS A 352 28.09 -12.34 -7.09
CA LYS A 352 26.82 -13.06 -7.36
C LYS A 352 25.59 -12.16 -7.39
N MET A 353 25.78 -10.87 -7.68
CA MET A 353 24.73 -9.86 -7.84
C MET A 353 24.63 -9.37 -9.29
N GLU A 354 25.28 -10.07 -10.22
CA GLU A 354 25.25 -9.78 -11.66
C GLU A 354 23.81 -9.77 -12.17
N ASP A 355 22.96 -10.69 -11.71
CA ASP A 355 21.55 -10.75 -12.09
C ASP A 355 20.76 -9.51 -11.63
N GLN A 356 21.11 -8.90 -10.49
CA GLN A 356 20.42 -7.70 -9.99
C GLN A 356 20.84 -6.45 -10.75
N ARG A 357 22.13 -6.37 -11.10
CA ARG A 357 22.75 -5.27 -11.85
C ARG A 357 22.64 -5.41 -13.37
N THR A 358 22.09 -6.52 -13.85
CA THR A 358 21.83 -6.76 -15.26
C THR A 358 20.35 -6.61 -15.54
N LYS A 359 19.99 -5.71 -16.46
CA LYS A 359 18.65 -5.68 -17.06
C LYS A 359 18.75 -6.11 -18.51
N ALA A 360 17.74 -6.80 -19.00
CA ALA A 360 17.73 -7.27 -20.37
C ALA A 360 16.38 -7.07 -21.03
N VAL A 361 16.40 -6.91 -22.35
CA VAL A 361 15.23 -6.92 -23.21
C VAL A 361 15.42 -7.99 -24.29
N GLN A 362 14.35 -8.71 -24.59
CA GLN A 362 14.36 -9.81 -25.54
C GLN A 362 13.34 -9.56 -26.66
N TRP A 363 13.74 -9.84 -27.90
CA TRP A 363 12.88 -9.86 -29.08
C TRP A 363 12.83 -11.26 -29.68
N THR A 364 11.65 -11.62 -30.16
CA THR A 364 11.46 -12.75 -31.05
C THR A 364 11.59 -12.28 -32.50
N LEU A 365 12.47 -12.92 -33.28
CA LEU A 365 12.76 -12.59 -34.66
C LEU A 365 12.24 -13.68 -35.59
N VAL A 366 11.70 -13.30 -36.75
CA VAL A 366 11.23 -14.24 -37.78
C VAL A 366 11.70 -13.83 -39.18
N LYS A 367 12.08 -14.82 -40.01
CA LYS A 367 12.41 -14.60 -41.43
C LYS A 367 11.13 -14.37 -42.24
N SER A 368 11.14 -13.37 -43.13
CA SER A 368 9.99 -13.03 -44.00
C SER A 368 9.45 -14.14 -44.91
N ASN A 369 10.20 -15.22 -45.11
CA ASN A 369 9.79 -16.39 -45.90
C ASN A 369 9.22 -17.54 -45.05
N SER A 370 9.09 -17.36 -43.73
CA SER A 370 8.37 -18.32 -42.89
C SER A 370 6.86 -18.18 -43.14
N PRO A 371 6.11 -19.27 -43.37
CA PRO A 371 4.65 -19.20 -43.45
C PRO A 371 4.09 -18.74 -42.10
N GLN A 372 3.71 -17.47 -42.02
CA GLN A 372 3.08 -16.94 -40.82
C GLN A 372 1.62 -17.40 -40.83
N ALA A 373 1.26 -18.28 -39.89
CA ALA A 373 -0.14 -18.60 -39.66
C ALA A 373 -0.87 -17.31 -39.24
N PHE A 374 -2.04 -17.07 -39.84
CA PHE A 374 -2.89 -15.97 -39.39
C PHE A 374 -3.52 -16.41 -38.06
N GLU A 375 -3.18 -15.70 -36.98
CA GLU A 375 -3.50 -16.10 -35.61
C GLU A 375 -4.07 -14.94 -34.81
N LEU A 376 -4.88 -15.28 -33.79
CA LEU A 376 -5.42 -14.32 -32.83
C LEU A 376 -4.87 -14.63 -31.45
N LYS A 377 -4.24 -13.64 -30.82
CA LYS A 377 -3.79 -13.70 -29.43
C LYS A 377 -4.71 -12.87 -28.56
N VAL A 378 -5.16 -13.45 -27.45
CA VAL A 378 -5.98 -12.76 -26.45
C VAL A 378 -5.09 -12.36 -25.28
N SER A 379 -5.21 -11.11 -24.80
CA SER A 379 -4.44 -10.63 -23.65
C SER A 379 -4.83 -11.34 -22.36
N ASP A 380 -6.14 -11.58 -22.19
CA ASP A 380 -6.69 -12.42 -21.14
C ASP A 380 -7.81 -13.30 -21.71
N ALA A 381 -7.57 -14.61 -21.74
CA ALA A 381 -8.48 -15.60 -22.33
C ALA A 381 -9.67 -15.94 -21.42
N SER A 382 -9.60 -15.57 -20.14
CA SER A 382 -10.63 -15.88 -19.14
C SER A 382 -10.84 -14.72 -18.18
N ILE A 383 -11.98 -14.03 -18.29
CA ILE A 383 -12.26 -12.80 -17.55
C ILE A 383 -13.59 -12.87 -16.80
N CYS A 384 -13.85 -11.92 -15.90
CA CYS A 384 -15.16 -11.75 -15.28
C CYS A 384 -16.11 -10.96 -16.20
N PRO A 385 -17.45 -11.06 -16.01
CA PRO A 385 -18.40 -10.36 -16.88
C PRO A 385 -18.17 -8.86 -16.92
N GLY A 386 -18.08 -8.30 -18.13
CA GLY A 386 -17.90 -6.86 -18.35
C GLY A 386 -16.46 -6.35 -18.19
N GLU A 387 -15.51 -7.21 -17.80
CA GLU A 387 -14.08 -6.88 -17.85
C GLU A 387 -13.58 -6.75 -19.28
N PHE A 388 -12.47 -6.05 -19.46
CA PHE A 388 -11.88 -5.82 -20.77
C PHE A 388 -10.86 -6.90 -21.11
N SER A 389 -10.83 -7.31 -22.37
CA SER A 389 -9.71 -8.07 -22.94
C SER A 389 -9.37 -7.53 -24.32
N VAL A 390 -8.12 -7.64 -24.71
CA VAL A 390 -7.60 -7.18 -26.00
C VAL A 390 -7.35 -8.41 -26.87
N ILE A 391 -7.90 -8.40 -28.07
CA ILE A 391 -7.60 -9.44 -29.07
C ILE A 391 -6.72 -8.80 -30.13
N THR A 392 -5.55 -9.39 -30.38
CA THR A 392 -4.56 -8.92 -31.34
C THR A 392 -4.38 -9.95 -32.43
N ALA A 393 -4.47 -9.52 -33.68
CA ALA A 393 -4.24 -10.35 -34.85
C ALA A 393 -2.79 -10.25 -35.32
N SER A 394 -2.17 -11.38 -35.64
CA SER A 394 -0.82 -11.50 -36.22
C SER A 394 -0.87 -12.34 -37.50
N GLY A 395 0.19 -12.31 -38.31
CA GLY A 395 0.25 -13.10 -39.54
C GLY A 395 -0.55 -12.57 -40.73
N CYS A 396 -1.05 -11.32 -40.66
CA CYS A 396 -1.73 -10.67 -41.77
C CYS A 396 -0.85 -9.59 -42.43
N ARG A 397 -0.71 -9.65 -43.76
CA ARG A 397 -0.01 -8.64 -44.58
C ARG A 397 -0.96 -7.64 -45.27
N GLY A 398 -2.26 -7.82 -45.08
CA GLY A 398 -3.32 -7.01 -45.68
C GLY A 398 -4.24 -6.39 -44.64
N ASP A 399 -5.45 -6.05 -45.05
CA ASP A 399 -6.44 -5.40 -44.18
C ASP A 399 -7.13 -6.43 -43.28
N ILE A 400 -7.27 -6.08 -41.99
CA ILE A 400 -7.93 -6.92 -40.99
C ILE A 400 -9.31 -6.35 -40.69
N THR A 401 -10.33 -7.20 -40.78
CA THR A 401 -11.71 -6.90 -40.37
C THR A 401 -12.16 -7.90 -39.31
N TRP A 402 -12.71 -7.39 -38.21
CA TRP A 402 -13.17 -8.19 -37.08
C TRP A 402 -14.66 -8.54 -37.18
N SER A 403 -15.07 -9.59 -36.48
CA SER A 403 -16.49 -9.98 -36.29
C SER A 403 -17.36 -8.88 -35.66
N THR A 404 -16.75 -7.91 -34.97
CA THR A 404 -17.42 -6.70 -34.44
C THR A 404 -17.63 -5.60 -35.48
N SER A 405 -17.20 -5.82 -36.74
CA SER A 405 -17.12 -4.83 -37.83
C SER A 405 -16.02 -3.77 -37.68
N GLU A 406 -15.24 -3.82 -36.60
CA GLU A 406 -14.06 -2.97 -36.43
C GLU A 406 -12.91 -3.41 -37.37
N THR A 407 -11.97 -2.50 -37.59
CA THR A 407 -10.77 -2.72 -38.41
C THR A 407 -9.52 -2.37 -37.63
N GLY A 408 -8.40 -3.01 -37.95
CA GLY A 408 -7.12 -2.75 -37.29
C GLY A 408 -6.49 -4.03 -36.72
N ILE A 409 -5.27 -3.92 -36.20
CA ILE A 409 -4.51 -5.07 -35.70
C ILE A 409 -4.99 -5.59 -34.35
N SER A 410 -5.84 -4.84 -33.65
CA SER A 410 -6.43 -5.26 -32.38
C SER A 410 -7.81 -4.65 -32.16
N ILE A 411 -8.59 -5.29 -31.29
CA ILE A 411 -9.86 -4.78 -30.76
C ILE A 411 -9.90 -4.92 -29.24
N ASN A 412 -10.62 -4.00 -28.60
CA ASN A 412 -10.91 -4.05 -27.17
C ASN A 412 -12.35 -4.55 -26.97
N VAL A 413 -12.52 -5.64 -26.26
CA VAL A 413 -13.85 -6.25 -26.06
C VAL A 413 -14.20 -6.35 -24.58
N LYS A 414 -15.49 -6.27 -24.27
CA LYS A 414 -16.05 -6.43 -22.91
C LYS A 414 -17.21 -7.41 -22.90
N PRO A 415 -16.97 -8.71 -23.12
CA PRO A 415 -18.05 -9.70 -23.17
C PRO A 415 -18.69 -9.91 -21.80
N GLU A 416 -20.03 -10.01 -21.77
CA GLU A 416 -20.82 -10.40 -20.60
C GLU A 416 -21.02 -11.93 -20.50
N LYS A 417 -20.74 -12.65 -21.59
CA LYS A 417 -20.84 -14.10 -21.72
C LYS A 417 -19.71 -14.61 -22.59
N THR A 418 -19.33 -15.88 -22.42
CA THR A 418 -18.32 -16.53 -23.27
C THR A 418 -18.64 -16.30 -24.75
N THR A 419 -17.74 -15.61 -25.44
CA THR A 419 -17.95 -15.12 -26.80
C THR A 419 -16.76 -15.49 -27.67
N SER A 420 -17.03 -15.96 -28.88
CA SER A 420 -16.00 -16.20 -29.90
C SER A 420 -15.92 -15.00 -30.84
N TYR A 421 -14.71 -14.54 -31.07
CA TYR A 421 -14.39 -13.46 -31.99
C TYR A 421 -13.58 -14.03 -33.14
N SER A 422 -13.92 -13.63 -34.36
CA SER A 422 -13.14 -13.96 -35.55
C SER A 422 -12.58 -12.70 -36.21
N ALA A 423 -11.46 -12.84 -36.89
CA ALA A 423 -10.92 -11.83 -37.79
C ALA A 423 -10.72 -12.42 -39.19
N THR A 424 -10.78 -11.55 -40.19
CA THR A 424 -10.48 -11.88 -41.59
C THR A 424 -9.35 -10.98 -42.09
N CYS A 425 -8.28 -11.60 -42.59
CA CYS A 425 -7.20 -10.93 -43.29
C CYS A 425 -7.45 -10.94 -44.80
N LYS A 426 -7.46 -9.75 -45.43
CA LYS A 426 -7.59 -9.58 -46.87
C LYS A 426 -6.30 -9.02 -47.46
N THR A 427 -5.59 -9.83 -48.22
CA THR A 427 -4.38 -9.40 -48.97
C THR A 427 -4.69 -9.39 -50.46
N THR A 428 -4.37 -8.29 -51.15
CA THR A 428 -4.63 -8.14 -52.59
C THR A 428 -4.00 -9.28 -53.40
N GLY A 429 -4.81 -10.01 -54.17
CA GLY A 429 -4.34 -11.12 -55.01
C GLY A 429 -4.10 -12.45 -54.28
N GLN A 430 -4.47 -12.56 -52.99
CA GLN A 430 -4.37 -13.80 -52.20
C GLN A 430 -5.74 -14.21 -51.64
N PRO A 431 -5.95 -15.50 -51.31
CA PRO A 431 -7.16 -15.93 -50.60
C PRO A 431 -7.24 -15.30 -49.20
N ASN A 432 -8.46 -15.03 -48.74
CA ASN A 432 -8.67 -14.50 -47.40
C ASN A 432 -8.26 -15.55 -46.35
N LEU A 433 -7.56 -15.10 -45.31
CA LEU A 433 -7.28 -15.93 -44.14
C LEU A 433 -8.26 -15.56 -43.02
N THR A 434 -8.72 -16.56 -42.28
CA THR A 434 -9.62 -16.37 -41.13
C THR A 434 -9.08 -17.07 -39.91
N ALA A 435 -9.15 -16.41 -38.76
CA ALA A 435 -8.76 -16.96 -37.47
C ALA A 435 -9.81 -16.59 -36.42
N SER A 436 -9.93 -17.42 -35.40
CA SER A 436 -10.91 -17.24 -34.32
C SER A 436 -10.24 -17.44 -32.96
N ALA A 437 -10.66 -16.64 -31.99
CA ALA A 437 -10.33 -16.77 -30.58
C ALA A 437 -11.61 -16.79 -29.75
N GLN A 438 -11.55 -17.38 -28.57
CA GLN A 438 -12.66 -17.38 -27.62
C GLN A 438 -12.20 -16.73 -26.32
N ILE A 439 -13.02 -15.83 -25.80
CA ILE A 439 -12.87 -15.33 -24.44
C ILE A 439 -13.91 -16.05 -23.60
N THR A 440 -13.43 -16.76 -22.59
CA THR A 440 -14.27 -17.41 -21.59
C THR A 440 -14.66 -16.36 -20.55
N VAL A 441 -15.95 -16.25 -20.26
CA VAL A 441 -16.44 -15.37 -19.19
C VAL A 441 -16.86 -16.26 -18.02
N PHE A 442 -16.23 -16.06 -16.87
CA PHE A 442 -16.55 -16.80 -15.65
C PHE A 442 -17.96 -16.44 -15.14
N GLU A 443 -18.59 -17.37 -14.43
CA GLU A 443 -19.82 -17.06 -13.71
C GLU A 443 -19.51 -16.13 -12.52
N GLN A 444 -20.40 -15.18 -12.22
CA GLN A 444 -20.23 -14.35 -11.02
C GLN A 444 -20.43 -15.17 -9.75
N PRO A 445 -19.71 -14.85 -8.66
CA PRO A 445 -19.96 -15.48 -7.37
C PRO A 445 -21.36 -15.19 -6.87
N LYS A 446 -22.00 -16.20 -6.27
CA LYS A 446 -23.29 -16.07 -5.58
C LYS A 446 -23.06 -15.58 -4.15
N ALA A 447 -22.68 -14.32 -4.02
CA ALA A 447 -22.44 -13.68 -2.73
C ALA A 447 -23.69 -13.73 -1.83
N SER A 448 -23.52 -14.07 -0.55
CA SER A 448 -24.56 -13.94 0.47
C SER A 448 -23.98 -13.34 1.75
N ALA A 449 -24.82 -12.63 2.51
CA ALA A 449 -24.49 -12.01 3.78
C ALA A 449 -25.61 -12.26 4.79
N THR A 450 -25.27 -12.68 6.00
CA THR A 450 -26.21 -13.04 7.07
C THR A 450 -25.72 -12.56 8.42
N ASN A 451 -26.63 -12.45 9.39
CA ASN A 451 -26.30 -12.17 10.78
C ASN A 451 -27.23 -12.96 11.72
N THR A 452 -26.83 -13.15 12.98
CA THR A 452 -27.60 -13.93 13.98
C THR A 452 -28.47 -13.07 14.91
N GLY A 453 -28.65 -11.78 14.59
CA GLY A 453 -29.36 -10.81 15.41
C GLY A 453 -30.89 -10.97 15.44
N PRO A 454 -31.61 -10.09 16.16
CA PRO A 454 -31.13 -8.83 16.75
C PRO A 454 -30.28 -9.04 18.02
N TYR A 455 -29.42 -8.07 18.31
CA TYR A 455 -28.49 -8.08 19.44
C TYR A 455 -28.88 -7.05 20.51
N PHE A 456 -28.45 -7.25 21.75
CA PHE A 456 -28.44 -6.20 22.77
C PHE A 456 -27.05 -5.58 22.86
N GLU A 457 -26.95 -4.39 23.45
CA GLU A 457 -25.64 -3.87 23.84
C GLU A 457 -24.85 -4.89 24.68
N LYS A 458 -23.53 -4.85 24.56
CA LYS A 458 -22.57 -5.80 25.14
C LYS A 458 -22.61 -7.23 24.58
N ALA A 459 -23.61 -7.59 23.77
CA ALA A 459 -23.60 -8.88 23.08
C ALA A 459 -22.50 -8.94 22.01
N THR A 460 -22.18 -10.14 21.55
CA THR A 460 -21.30 -10.34 20.38
C THR A 460 -22.16 -10.42 19.13
N ILE A 461 -21.95 -9.51 18.17
CA ILE A 461 -22.55 -9.59 16.83
C ILE A 461 -21.77 -10.63 16.02
N GLU A 462 -22.48 -11.50 15.32
CA GLU A 462 -21.91 -12.41 14.32
C GLU A 462 -22.47 -12.07 12.94
N ILE A 463 -21.58 -11.74 12.01
CA ILE A 463 -21.90 -11.60 10.59
C ILE A 463 -21.14 -12.66 9.80
N ALA A 464 -21.81 -13.26 8.82
CA ALA A 464 -21.25 -14.35 8.01
C ALA A 464 -21.56 -14.15 6.53
N ALA A 465 -20.58 -14.47 5.68
CA ALA A 465 -20.70 -14.42 4.23
C ALA A 465 -20.41 -15.77 3.56
N SER A 466 -20.90 -15.93 2.35
CA SER A 466 -20.60 -17.07 1.48
C SER A 466 -20.49 -16.65 0.02
N GLY A 467 -20.07 -17.59 -0.83
CA GLY A 467 -20.08 -17.41 -2.29
C GLY A 467 -18.71 -17.17 -2.91
N GLY A 468 -17.62 -17.18 -2.12
CA GLY A 468 -16.25 -17.01 -2.61
C GLY A 468 -15.20 -17.57 -1.65
N ILE A 469 -13.95 -17.17 -1.86
CA ILE A 469 -12.78 -17.58 -1.06
C ILE A 469 -12.17 -16.43 -0.25
N SER A 470 -12.49 -15.18 -0.59
CA SER A 470 -12.11 -14.01 0.20
C SER A 470 -13.26 -13.01 0.32
N TYR A 471 -13.22 -12.25 1.41
CA TYR A 471 -14.34 -11.45 1.89
C TYR A 471 -13.81 -10.09 2.35
N PHE A 472 -14.51 -9.01 2.03
CA PHE A 472 -14.18 -7.68 2.52
C PHE A 472 -15.46 -7.02 3.00
N TRP A 473 -15.62 -6.98 4.32
CA TRP A 473 -16.75 -6.35 4.98
C TRP A 473 -16.51 -4.85 5.16
N ASN A 474 -17.56 -4.08 4.95
CA ASN A 474 -17.70 -2.68 5.34
C ASN A 474 -19.00 -2.52 6.14
N GLY A 475 -18.99 -1.70 7.18
CA GLY A 475 -20.17 -1.47 8.01
C GLY A 475 -20.12 -0.17 8.82
N PRO A 476 -21.13 0.05 9.67
CA PRO A 476 -21.25 1.24 10.51
C PRO A 476 -20.00 1.52 11.36
N GLY A 477 -19.72 2.79 11.62
CA GLY A 477 -18.58 3.21 12.45
C GLY A 477 -17.20 2.99 11.80
N GLY A 478 -17.14 2.81 10.47
CA GLY A 478 -15.89 2.53 9.76
C GLY A 478 -15.41 1.09 9.94
N TYR A 479 -16.33 0.17 10.25
CA TYR A 479 -16.00 -1.24 10.45
C TYR A 479 -15.46 -1.87 9.17
N LEU A 480 -14.28 -2.51 9.27
CA LEU A 480 -13.65 -3.27 8.18
C LEU A 480 -13.25 -4.65 8.68
N SER A 481 -13.46 -5.68 7.84
CA SER A 481 -13.04 -7.06 8.16
C SER A 481 -12.77 -7.88 6.91
N GLN A 482 -11.81 -8.80 6.97
CA GLN A 482 -11.45 -9.68 5.84
C GLN A 482 -11.80 -11.16 6.06
N VAL A 483 -12.46 -11.47 7.16
CA VAL A 483 -12.83 -12.85 7.51
C VAL A 483 -14.21 -13.21 6.98
N GLN A 484 -14.42 -14.49 6.65
CA GLN A 484 -15.70 -15.02 6.20
C GLN A 484 -16.81 -14.86 7.25
N VAL A 485 -16.46 -15.16 8.51
CA VAL A 485 -17.31 -15.00 9.69
C VAL A 485 -16.61 -14.04 10.62
N SER A 486 -17.27 -12.94 10.96
CA SER A 486 -16.71 -11.91 11.82
C SER A 486 -17.53 -11.71 13.08
N LEU A 487 -16.83 -11.58 14.20
CA LEU A 487 -17.38 -11.42 15.53
C LEU A 487 -17.05 -10.02 16.05
N ILE A 488 -18.08 -9.23 16.38
CA ILE A 488 -17.94 -7.90 16.98
C ILE A 488 -18.38 -8.01 18.43
N GLU A 489 -17.42 -8.14 19.33
CA GLU A 489 -17.69 -8.23 20.76
C GLU A 489 -18.11 -6.88 21.34
N ASN A 490 -18.85 -6.92 22.45
CA ASN A 490 -19.28 -5.74 23.20
C ASN A 490 -20.05 -4.72 22.34
N ALA A 491 -21.04 -5.21 21.58
CA ALA A 491 -21.83 -4.39 20.67
C ALA A 491 -22.42 -3.13 21.34
N THR A 492 -22.49 -2.04 20.60
CA THR A 492 -23.15 -0.80 20.98
C THR A 492 -24.25 -0.48 19.96
N VAL A 493 -25.18 0.43 20.28
CA VAL A 493 -26.17 0.91 19.30
C VAL A 493 -25.53 1.53 18.04
N ALA A 494 -24.28 1.99 18.13
CA ALA A 494 -23.53 2.51 16.99
C ALA A 494 -23.07 1.42 16.01
N ASN A 495 -23.09 0.14 16.42
CA ASN A 495 -22.82 -1.00 15.55
C ASN A 495 -24.05 -1.47 14.76
N ALA A 496 -25.23 -0.88 14.98
CA ALA A 496 -26.41 -1.17 14.18
C ALA A 496 -26.32 -0.50 12.79
N GLY A 497 -26.80 -1.19 11.75
CA GLY A 497 -26.86 -0.70 10.39
C GLY A 497 -26.58 -1.77 9.34
N THR A 498 -26.43 -1.34 8.09
CA THR A 498 -26.15 -2.24 6.95
C THR A 498 -24.67 -2.57 6.88
N TYR A 499 -24.37 -3.86 6.90
CA TYR A 499 -23.05 -4.40 6.59
C TYR A 499 -23.05 -4.91 5.15
N GLU A 500 -22.10 -4.45 4.35
CA GLU A 500 -21.87 -4.89 2.97
C GLU A 500 -20.61 -5.74 2.91
N VAL A 501 -20.65 -6.83 2.16
CA VAL A 501 -19.48 -7.67 1.87
C VAL A 501 -19.21 -7.69 0.38
N LYS A 502 -17.96 -7.41 0.00
CA LYS A 502 -17.41 -7.80 -1.31
C LYS A 502 -16.86 -9.22 -1.19
N VAL A 503 -17.40 -10.13 -1.98
CA VAL A 503 -16.97 -11.53 -2.07
C VAL A 503 -16.14 -11.69 -3.33
N VAL A 504 -15.00 -12.36 -3.22
CA VAL A 504 -14.15 -12.73 -4.37
C VAL A 504 -14.03 -14.25 -4.44
N ASP A 505 -14.31 -14.84 -5.61
CA ASP A 505 -14.19 -16.28 -5.82
C ASP A 505 -12.78 -16.73 -6.22
N ILE A 506 -12.65 -18.03 -6.52
CA ILE A 506 -11.39 -18.67 -6.93
C ILE A 506 -10.84 -18.15 -8.27
N ASN A 507 -11.71 -17.58 -9.11
CA ASN A 507 -11.36 -17.02 -10.42
C ASN A 507 -11.08 -15.52 -10.34
N GLY A 508 -11.15 -14.91 -9.15
CA GLY A 508 -10.95 -13.47 -8.95
C GLY A 508 -12.19 -12.62 -9.22
N CYS A 509 -13.33 -13.22 -9.57
CA CYS A 509 -14.56 -12.48 -9.84
C CYS A 509 -15.21 -12.01 -8.56
N THR A 510 -15.89 -10.86 -8.63
CA THR A 510 -16.42 -10.18 -7.45
C THR A 510 -17.93 -9.99 -7.50
N ALA A 511 -18.59 -10.12 -6.34
CA ALA A 511 -19.98 -9.77 -6.15
C ALA A 511 -20.20 -9.19 -4.75
N PHE A 512 -21.29 -8.45 -4.57
CA PHE A 512 -21.62 -7.81 -3.31
C PHE A 512 -22.89 -8.42 -2.70
N ALA A 513 -22.92 -8.50 -1.37
CA ALA A 513 -24.11 -8.86 -0.60
C ALA A 513 -24.21 -7.99 0.66
N THR A 514 -25.41 -7.86 1.22
CA THR A 514 -25.64 -7.02 2.41
C THR A 514 -26.45 -7.75 3.47
N THR A 515 -26.25 -7.39 4.73
CA THR A 515 -27.07 -7.82 5.87
C THR A 515 -27.32 -6.66 6.81
N GLU A 516 -28.53 -6.56 7.37
CA GLU A 516 -28.89 -5.49 8.31
C GLU A 516 -28.75 -5.99 9.75
N VAL A 517 -27.86 -5.36 10.52
CA VAL A 517 -27.62 -5.67 11.93
C VAL A 517 -28.41 -4.69 12.79
N ARG A 518 -29.17 -5.22 13.75
CA ARG A 518 -29.90 -4.43 14.74
C ARG A 518 -29.30 -4.66 16.14
N VAL A 519 -29.00 -3.56 16.84
CA VAL A 519 -28.53 -3.56 18.23
C VAL A 519 -29.48 -2.71 19.07
N ASP A 520 -30.12 -3.31 20.06
CA ASP A 520 -31.01 -2.62 20.99
C ASP A 520 -30.25 -2.23 22.28
N PRO A 521 -30.46 -1.01 22.83
CA PRO A 521 -29.78 -0.57 24.04
C PRO A 521 -30.12 -1.44 25.25
N ILE A 522 -29.17 -1.62 26.18
CA ILE A 522 -29.51 -2.09 27.53
C ILE A 522 -30.10 -0.90 28.28
N LEU A 523 -31.41 -0.68 28.12
CA LEU A 523 -32.10 0.31 28.92
C LEU A 523 -31.89 -0.02 30.41
N ALA A 524 -31.45 0.97 31.19
CA ALA A 524 -31.50 0.91 32.64
C ALA A 524 -32.99 0.96 33.07
N VAL A 525 -33.67 -0.18 32.97
CA VAL A 525 -35.10 -0.30 33.28
C VAL A 525 -35.24 -0.53 34.79
N GLU A 526 -35.77 0.48 35.51
CA GLU A 526 -36.57 0.21 36.71
C GLU A 526 -37.68 -0.76 36.35
N ASN A 527 -38.02 -1.72 37.22
CA ASN A 527 -39.05 -2.72 36.96
C ASN A 527 -40.28 -2.08 36.29
N PRO A 528 -40.78 -2.63 35.17
CA PRO A 528 -41.92 -2.05 34.47
C PRO A 528 -43.08 -1.86 35.45
N SER A 529 -43.76 -0.71 35.38
CA SER A 529 -44.95 -0.43 36.20
C SER A 529 -45.92 -1.61 36.13
N ASP A 530 -46.51 -1.99 37.27
CA ASP A 530 -47.43 -3.13 37.51
C ASP A 530 -48.64 -3.25 36.54
N GLU A 531 -48.77 -2.38 35.53
CA GLU A 531 -49.92 -2.31 34.65
C GLU A 531 -49.90 -3.26 33.45
N ILE A 532 -48.75 -3.61 32.86
CA ILE A 532 -48.71 -4.41 31.60
C ILE A 532 -48.15 -5.82 31.81
N LEU A 533 -46.99 -5.94 32.47
CA LEU A 533 -46.28 -7.20 32.67
C LEU A 533 -45.80 -7.28 34.12
N GLN A 534 -46.19 -8.34 34.82
CA GLN A 534 -45.76 -8.63 36.18
C GLN A 534 -44.89 -9.89 36.21
N VAL A 535 -43.70 -9.78 36.77
CA VAL A 535 -42.72 -10.87 36.90
C VAL A 535 -42.35 -10.99 38.38
N SER A 536 -42.82 -12.06 39.05
CA SER A 536 -42.69 -12.20 40.51
C SER A 536 -42.65 -13.67 40.98
N PRO A 537 -41.96 -14.01 42.09
CA PRO A 537 -41.13 -13.13 42.91
C PRO A 537 -39.82 -12.75 42.20
N ASN A 538 -39.29 -11.58 42.54
CA ASN A 538 -37.99 -11.09 42.09
C ASN A 538 -37.34 -10.36 43.29
N PRO A 539 -36.40 -10.97 44.03
CA PRO A 539 -35.62 -12.16 43.66
C PRO A 539 -36.39 -13.48 43.66
N ALA A 540 -36.00 -14.42 42.79
CA ALA A 540 -36.62 -15.74 42.61
C ALA A 540 -35.73 -16.88 43.13
N LYS A 541 -36.30 -17.87 43.84
CA LYS A 541 -35.57 -19.01 44.46
C LYS A 541 -35.83 -20.37 43.82
N GLY A 542 -36.58 -20.41 42.71
CA GLY A 542 -36.89 -21.66 42.02
C GLY A 542 -37.96 -21.56 40.97
N PHE A 543 -38.94 -20.66 41.13
CA PHE A 543 -39.91 -20.36 40.08
C PHE A 543 -40.19 -18.85 40.01
N VAL A 544 -40.58 -18.40 38.81
CA VAL A 544 -41.08 -17.04 38.57
C VAL A 544 -42.41 -17.11 37.83
N LYS A 545 -43.40 -16.37 38.32
CA LYS A 545 -44.69 -16.18 37.65
C LYS A 545 -44.63 -14.95 36.78
N ILE A 546 -45.02 -15.11 35.53
CA ILE A 546 -45.12 -14.05 34.54
C ILE A 546 -46.59 -13.89 34.20
N LYS A 547 -47.11 -12.68 34.36
CA LYS A 547 -48.50 -12.32 34.04
C LYS A 547 -48.50 -11.10 33.13
N THR A 548 -49.35 -11.12 32.11
CA THR A 548 -49.58 -9.96 31.23
C THR A 548 -51.06 -9.67 31.14
N LYS A 549 -51.42 -8.40 30.98
CA LYS A 549 -52.80 -7.98 30.66
C LYS A 549 -53.08 -7.93 29.16
N LEU A 550 -52.07 -8.17 28.32
CA LEU A 550 -52.22 -8.18 26.86
C LEU A 550 -52.83 -9.51 26.41
N GLY A 551 -53.86 -9.44 25.56
CA GLY A 551 -54.47 -10.62 24.97
C GLY A 551 -53.60 -11.24 23.86
N GLY A 552 -53.86 -12.49 23.53
CA GLY A 552 -53.16 -13.21 22.45
C GLY A 552 -51.82 -13.82 22.88
N ARG A 553 -51.11 -14.40 21.91
CA ARG A 553 -49.88 -15.17 22.16
C ARG A 553 -48.72 -14.23 22.50
N SER A 554 -48.18 -14.41 23.69
CA SER A 554 -46.99 -13.74 24.20
C SER A 554 -45.78 -14.67 24.16
N LEU A 555 -44.59 -14.10 24.09
CA LEU A 555 -43.30 -14.77 24.22
C LEU A 555 -42.49 -14.11 25.32
N PHE A 556 -41.99 -14.90 26.27
CA PHE A 556 -41.00 -14.48 27.25
C PHE A 556 -39.69 -15.21 27.03
N THR A 557 -38.60 -14.46 26.89
CA THR A 557 -37.27 -14.98 26.65
C THR A 557 -36.35 -14.52 27.76
N LEU A 558 -35.66 -15.44 28.42
CA LEU A 558 -34.66 -15.17 29.46
C LEU A 558 -33.26 -15.25 28.87
N PHE A 559 -32.39 -14.35 29.27
CA PHE A 559 -30.98 -14.26 28.89
C PHE A 559 -30.10 -14.19 30.14
N ASP A 560 -28.89 -14.72 30.07
CA ASP A 560 -27.88 -14.52 31.11
C ASP A 560 -27.30 -13.09 31.06
N ILE A 561 -26.43 -12.73 32.01
CA ILE A 561 -25.78 -11.40 32.04
C ILE A 561 -24.94 -11.09 30.79
N ASN A 562 -24.54 -12.11 30.03
CA ASN A 562 -23.72 -11.99 28.83
C ASN A 562 -24.59 -11.97 27.56
N GLY A 563 -25.92 -11.87 27.71
CA GLY A 563 -26.86 -11.80 26.59
C GLY A 563 -27.15 -13.14 25.91
N ARG A 564 -26.68 -14.28 26.44
CA ARG A 564 -26.97 -15.60 25.86
C ARG A 564 -28.37 -16.03 26.24
N LYS A 565 -29.16 -16.49 25.26
CA LYS A 565 -30.52 -16.98 25.51
C LYS A 565 -30.48 -18.24 26.38
N VAL A 566 -31.16 -18.17 27.53
CA VAL A 566 -31.27 -19.26 28.50
C VAL A 566 -32.53 -20.09 28.25
N LEU A 567 -33.66 -19.43 27.98
CA LEU A 567 -34.93 -20.10 27.65
C LEU A 567 -35.87 -19.14 26.91
N ASP A 568 -36.86 -19.72 26.24
CA ASP A 568 -38.06 -19.02 25.80
C ASP A 568 -39.34 -19.77 26.20
N LYS A 569 -40.42 -19.01 26.38
CA LYS A 569 -41.73 -19.54 26.77
C LYS A 569 -42.85 -18.75 26.14
N HIS A 570 -43.67 -19.45 25.36
CA HIS A 570 -44.92 -18.89 24.87
C HIS A 570 -46.04 -19.11 25.88
N PHE A 571 -46.89 -18.09 26.04
CA PHE A 571 -48.06 -18.11 26.91
C PHE A 571 -49.06 -17.03 26.48
N GLU A 572 -50.31 -17.09 26.95
CA GLU A 572 -51.29 -16.03 26.66
C GLU A 572 -51.32 -15.03 27.81
N ASN A 573 -52.03 -15.35 28.90
CA ASN A 573 -52.23 -14.42 30.02
C ASN A 573 -51.22 -14.59 31.15
N GLN A 574 -50.87 -15.83 31.51
CA GLN A 574 -49.87 -16.10 32.54
C GLN A 574 -49.13 -17.42 32.30
N THR A 575 -47.92 -17.50 32.84
CA THR A 575 -47.14 -18.75 32.92
C THR A 575 -46.31 -18.75 34.20
N GLU A 576 -45.90 -19.94 34.63
CA GLU A 576 -44.84 -20.12 35.61
C GLU A 576 -43.61 -20.68 34.91
N LEU A 577 -42.44 -20.19 35.28
CA LEU A 577 -41.16 -20.66 34.79
C LEU A 577 -40.35 -21.20 35.95
N ASN A 578 -39.87 -22.44 35.80
CA ASN A 578 -38.86 -22.98 36.69
C ASN A 578 -37.51 -22.32 36.36
N VAL A 579 -36.94 -21.66 37.37
CA VAL A 579 -35.69 -20.90 37.31
C VAL A 579 -34.61 -21.49 38.23
N GLN A 580 -34.58 -22.83 38.37
CA GLN A 580 -33.45 -23.56 38.95
C GLN A 580 -32.20 -23.46 38.05
N LYS A 581 -31.64 -22.25 37.98
CA LYS A 581 -30.43 -21.87 37.27
C LYS A 581 -29.42 -21.33 38.28
N SER A 582 -28.17 -21.14 37.86
CA SER A 582 -27.15 -20.55 38.72
C SER A 582 -27.60 -19.19 39.25
N ALA A 583 -27.39 -18.95 40.54
CA ALA A 583 -27.70 -17.67 41.17
C ALA A 583 -26.99 -16.53 40.42
N GLY A 584 -27.70 -15.44 40.20
CA GLY A 584 -27.20 -14.32 39.41
C GLY A 584 -28.29 -13.44 38.83
N LEU A 585 -27.86 -12.35 38.21
CA LEU A 585 -28.74 -11.45 37.48
C LEU A 585 -29.03 -12.03 36.09
N TYR A 586 -30.29 -11.98 35.67
CA TYR A 586 -30.72 -12.37 34.34
C TYR A 586 -31.49 -11.22 33.71
N LEU A 587 -31.50 -11.17 32.38
CA LEU A 587 -32.31 -10.24 31.60
C LEU A 587 -33.47 -11.00 30.98
N TYR A 588 -34.62 -10.36 30.82
CA TYR A 588 -35.72 -10.94 30.05
C TYR A 588 -36.25 -9.97 29.01
N ARG A 589 -36.79 -10.54 27.92
CA ARG A 589 -37.60 -9.85 26.91
C ARG A 589 -38.97 -10.51 26.85
N PHE A 590 -40.01 -9.72 26.92
CA PHE A 590 -41.40 -10.09 26.68
C PHE A 590 -41.86 -9.46 25.37
N SER A 591 -42.51 -10.22 24.49
CA SER A 591 -43.14 -9.69 23.28
C SER A 591 -44.59 -10.18 23.11
N ASN A 592 -45.48 -9.29 22.67
CA ASN A 592 -46.87 -9.58 22.34
C ASN A 592 -47.38 -8.57 21.30
N GLY A 593 -47.85 -9.03 20.13
CA GLY A 593 -48.55 -8.20 19.15
C GLY A 593 -47.80 -6.94 18.68
N GLY A 594 -46.47 -6.97 18.65
CA GLY A 594 -45.61 -5.83 18.28
C GLY A 594 -45.15 -4.94 19.45
N ARG A 595 -45.62 -5.20 20.68
CA ARG A 595 -45.07 -4.58 21.90
C ARG A 595 -43.95 -5.44 22.47
N GLU A 596 -42.86 -4.80 22.86
CA GLU A 596 -41.76 -5.44 23.58
C GLU A 596 -41.50 -4.75 24.92
N VAL A 597 -41.26 -5.55 25.96
CA VAL A 597 -40.87 -5.09 27.30
C VAL A 597 -39.63 -5.87 27.71
N ALA A 598 -38.59 -5.19 28.18
CA ALA A 598 -37.41 -5.82 28.74
C ALA A 598 -37.30 -5.52 30.25
N GLY A 599 -36.69 -6.42 31.01
CA GLY A 599 -36.48 -6.23 32.44
C GLY A 599 -35.42 -7.16 33.02
N LYS A 600 -35.23 -7.08 34.35
CA LYS A 600 -34.24 -7.86 35.10
C LYS A 600 -34.92 -8.88 36.00
N LEU A 601 -34.34 -10.07 36.12
CA LEU A 601 -34.74 -11.10 37.07
C LEU A 601 -33.51 -11.53 37.88
N LEU A 602 -33.54 -11.33 39.19
CA LEU A 602 -32.53 -11.84 40.10
C LEU A 602 -32.92 -13.24 40.55
N ILE A 603 -32.03 -14.21 40.36
CA ILE A 603 -32.19 -15.58 40.86
C ILE A 603 -31.22 -15.77 42.03
N GLU A 604 -31.75 -16.21 43.18
CA GLU A 604 -31.01 -16.49 44.42
C GLU A 604 -30.79 -17.98 44.64
#